data_AF-A0A2T2Z8A1-F1
#
_entry.id   AF-A0A2T2Z8A1-F1
#
_cell.length_a   1.000
_cell.length_b   1.000
_cell.length_c   1.000
_cell.angle_alpha   90.00
_cell.angle_beta   90.00
_cell.angle_gamma   90.00
#
_symmetry.space_group_name_H-M   'P 1'
#
loop_
_entity.id
_entity.type
_entity.pdbx_description
1 polymer ?
#
loop_
_entity_poly.entity_id
_entity_poly.type
_entity_poly.pdbx_seq_one_letter_code
_entity_poly.pdbx_strand_id
1 'polypeptide(L)'
;MTQNGDIYLSTTGQPGEFDYLCTVNGATPQIGLRWAGSRQYRAGRILTTDSGAIHALAIRPMQPAWVVWDDMYLRITDYHIAKDAPHTIGCSQGGPFGYAEIDGKPVALIVVEPSPPSAALDWFPVERARTIRDYLGEPGDHLVMVPDDSNPGHLVTCDPWAPEFVREGA
;
A
#
# COMPACT_ATOMS: atom_id res chain seq x y z
N MET A 1 -17.10 -20.40 0.24
CA MET A 1 -17.12 -19.11 0.96
C MET A 1 -17.22 -18.02 -0.10
N THR A 2 -18.14 -17.10 0.07
CA THR A 2 -18.45 -16.05 -0.92
C THR A 2 -17.29 -15.06 -0.98
N GLN A 3 -16.69 -14.94 -2.18
CA GLN A 3 -15.65 -13.96 -2.48
C GLN A 3 -16.29 -12.57 -2.57
N ASN A 4 -16.44 -11.89 -1.44
CA ASN A 4 -17.01 -10.55 -1.42
C ASN A 4 -15.90 -9.51 -1.53
N GLY A 5 -15.99 -8.64 -2.54
CA GLY A 5 -15.15 -7.44 -2.64
C GLY A 5 -15.72 -6.34 -1.75
N ASP A 6 -15.67 -6.54 -0.44
CA ASP A 6 -16.15 -5.55 0.52
C ASP A 6 -15.19 -4.37 0.56
N ILE A 7 -15.72 -3.16 0.42
CA ILE A 7 -14.97 -1.92 0.45
C ILE A 7 -15.15 -1.24 1.79
N TYR A 8 -14.03 -0.82 2.34
CA TYR A 8 -13.94 -0.11 3.60
C TYR A 8 -13.22 1.23 3.41
N LEU A 9 -13.65 2.24 4.16
CA LEU A 9 -13.01 3.55 4.26
C LEU A 9 -12.27 3.67 5.59
N SER A 10 -11.10 4.34 5.60
CA SER A 10 -10.48 4.70 6.88
C SER A 10 -11.28 5.81 7.54
N THR A 11 -11.77 5.58 8.76
CA THR A 11 -12.66 6.50 9.50
C THR A 11 -11.96 7.77 9.96
N THR A 12 -10.68 7.65 10.31
CA THR A 12 -9.84 8.70 10.91
C THR A 12 -8.65 9.08 10.04
N GLY A 13 -8.49 8.46 8.87
CA GLY A 13 -7.22 8.45 8.12
C GLY A 13 -6.17 7.52 8.75
N GLN A 14 -6.46 6.92 9.91
CA GLN A 14 -5.61 5.92 10.55
C GLN A 14 -5.97 4.52 10.01
N PRO A 15 -4.96 3.73 9.63
CA PRO A 15 -5.12 2.30 9.34
C PRO A 15 -5.66 1.49 10.54
N GLY A 16 -6.50 0.49 10.27
CA GLY A 16 -7.06 -0.41 11.29
C GLY A 16 -8.47 -0.03 11.74
N GLU A 17 -8.88 1.22 11.53
CA GLU A 17 -10.22 1.72 11.82
C GLU A 17 -11.00 1.92 10.50
N PHE A 18 -11.94 1.02 10.25
CA PHE A 18 -12.59 0.88 8.96
C PHE A 18 -14.11 1.00 9.07
N ASP A 19 -14.69 1.95 8.35
CA ASP A 19 -16.13 2.00 8.10
C ASP A 19 -16.43 1.22 6.84
N TYR A 20 -17.37 0.28 6.93
CA TYR A 20 -17.89 -0.40 5.75
C TYR A 20 -18.58 0.63 4.82
N LEU A 21 -18.20 0.62 3.55
CA LEU A 21 -18.78 1.49 2.52
C LEU A 21 -19.83 0.74 1.70
N CYS A 22 -19.42 -0.34 1.04
CA CYS A 22 -20.27 -1.14 0.17
C CYS A 22 -19.62 -2.48 -0.19
N THR A 23 -20.42 -3.42 -0.69
CA THR A 23 -19.94 -4.66 -1.32
C THR A 23 -19.95 -4.47 -2.84
N VAL A 24 -18.85 -4.83 -3.51
CA VAL A 24 -18.78 -4.87 -4.98
C VAL A 24 -19.47 -6.12 -5.50
N ASN A 25 -20.58 -5.96 -6.22
CA ASN A 25 -21.28 -7.09 -6.84
C ASN A 25 -20.73 -7.43 -8.23
N GLY A 26 -20.88 -8.68 -8.64
CA GLY A 26 -20.43 -9.15 -9.97
C GLY A 26 -18.93 -8.95 -10.22
N ALA A 27 -18.13 -8.96 -9.15
CA ALA A 27 -16.71 -8.68 -9.21
C ALA A 27 -15.96 -9.78 -9.98
N THR A 28 -15.15 -9.38 -10.96
CA THR A 28 -14.19 -10.25 -11.65
C THR A 28 -12.77 -9.79 -11.28
N PRO A 29 -12.11 -10.46 -10.33
CA PRO A 29 -10.80 -10.05 -9.83
C PRO A 29 -9.71 -10.51 -10.80
N GLN A 30 -8.74 -9.63 -11.00
CA GLN A 30 -7.49 -9.91 -11.68
C GLN A 30 -6.34 -9.58 -10.71
N ILE A 31 -6.40 -10.17 -9.52
CA ILE A 31 -5.42 -10.00 -8.44
C ILE A 31 -4.40 -11.15 -8.51
N GLY A 32 -3.11 -10.80 -8.46
CA GLY A 32 -2.04 -11.78 -8.46
C GLY A 32 -0.91 -11.40 -7.51
N LEU A 33 0.05 -12.31 -7.37
CA LEU A 33 1.27 -12.05 -6.62
C LEU A 33 2.23 -11.16 -7.42
N ARG A 34 2.91 -10.26 -6.72
CA ARG A 34 3.96 -9.35 -7.18
C ARG A 34 5.10 -9.35 -6.17
N TRP A 35 6.21 -8.69 -6.51
CA TRP A 35 7.43 -8.63 -5.70
C TRP A 35 7.89 -7.20 -5.47
N ALA A 36 8.25 -6.89 -4.24
CA ALA A 36 8.90 -5.65 -3.82
C ALA A 36 10.22 -6.03 -3.12
N GLY A 37 11.29 -6.08 -3.91
CA GLY A 37 12.54 -6.71 -3.49
C GLY A 37 12.31 -8.18 -3.14
N SER A 38 12.62 -8.56 -1.91
CA SER A 38 12.47 -9.93 -1.39
C SER A 38 11.06 -10.27 -0.88
N ARG A 39 10.12 -9.31 -0.82
CA ARG A 39 8.77 -9.51 -0.28
C ARG A 39 7.74 -9.74 -1.39
N GLN A 40 6.94 -10.80 -1.24
CA GLN A 40 5.74 -11.01 -2.05
C GLN A 40 4.57 -10.20 -1.52
N TYR A 41 3.73 -9.70 -2.43
CA TYR A 41 2.50 -8.99 -2.08
C TYR A 41 1.42 -9.18 -3.16
N ARG A 42 0.15 -8.92 -2.81
CA ARG A 42 -0.98 -8.98 -3.76
C ARG A 42 -1.27 -7.62 -4.38
N ALA A 43 -1.51 -7.63 -5.69
CA ALA A 43 -1.92 -6.45 -6.43
C ALA A 43 -2.66 -6.82 -7.72
N GLY A 44 -3.43 -5.87 -8.24
CA GLY A 44 -4.08 -5.99 -9.54
C GLY A 44 -5.27 -5.06 -9.65
N ARG A 45 -6.34 -5.57 -10.25
CA ARG A 45 -7.58 -4.83 -10.42
C ARG A 45 -8.79 -5.72 -10.26
N ILE A 46 -9.90 -5.12 -9.88
CA ILE A 46 -11.22 -5.74 -9.87
C ILE A 46 -12.04 -5.10 -10.99
N LEU A 47 -12.62 -5.92 -11.85
CA LEU A 47 -13.57 -5.48 -12.87
C LEU A 47 -14.98 -5.67 -12.34
N THR A 48 -15.86 -4.69 -12.54
CA THR A 48 -17.25 -4.78 -12.09
C THR A 48 -18.17 -3.94 -12.97
N THR A 49 -19.44 -4.35 -13.11
CA THR A 49 -20.50 -3.52 -13.70
C THR A 49 -21.34 -2.80 -12.63
N ASP A 50 -20.95 -2.90 -11.35
CA ASP A 50 -21.64 -2.27 -10.24
C ASP A 50 -21.32 -0.77 -10.18
N SER A 51 -22.14 0.03 -10.87
CA SER A 51 -22.02 1.48 -10.84
C SER A 51 -22.30 2.07 -9.45
N GLY A 52 -23.05 1.37 -8.59
CA GLY A 52 -23.33 1.80 -7.22
C GLY A 52 -22.07 1.80 -6.37
N ALA A 53 -21.28 0.72 -6.42
CA ALA A 53 -20.01 0.62 -5.71
C ALA A 53 -19.01 1.69 -6.16
N ILE A 54 -18.90 1.94 -7.47
CA ILE A 54 -17.99 2.97 -7.99
C ILE A 54 -18.46 4.38 -7.64
N HIS A 55 -19.77 4.64 -7.68
CA HIS A 55 -20.30 5.94 -7.28
C HIS A 55 -20.04 6.21 -5.78
N ALA A 56 -20.16 5.18 -4.93
CA ALA A 56 -19.85 5.28 -3.50
C ALA A 56 -18.37 5.67 -3.26
N LEU A 57 -17.44 5.12 -4.04
CA LEU A 57 -16.02 5.54 -4.02
C LEU A 57 -15.85 6.99 -4.51
N ALA A 58 -16.54 7.37 -5.59
CA ALA A 58 -16.38 8.68 -6.22
C ALA A 58 -16.85 9.85 -5.34
N ILE A 59 -17.86 9.65 -4.49
CA ILE A 59 -18.38 10.68 -3.57
C ILE A 59 -17.55 10.82 -2.27
N ARG A 60 -16.46 10.05 -2.12
CA ARG A 60 -15.51 10.13 -1.00
C ARG A 60 -14.08 10.33 -1.52
N PRO A 61 -13.83 11.38 -2.32
CA PRO A 61 -12.51 11.62 -2.86
C PRO A 61 -11.51 11.87 -1.73
N MET A 62 -10.28 11.39 -1.91
CA MET A 62 -9.12 11.58 -1.01
C MET A 62 -9.15 10.80 0.31
N GLN A 63 -10.22 10.08 0.64
CA GLN A 63 -10.23 9.19 1.79
C GLN A 63 -9.59 7.84 1.38
N PRO A 64 -8.54 7.37 2.08
CA PRO A 64 -8.00 6.05 1.83
C PRO A 64 -9.09 4.97 1.95
N ALA A 65 -9.11 4.05 1.00
CA ALA A 65 -10.08 2.97 0.92
C ALA A 65 -9.36 1.64 0.65
N TRP A 66 -9.94 0.56 1.14
CA TRP A 66 -9.44 -0.79 0.94
C TRP A 66 -10.56 -1.69 0.45
N VAL A 67 -10.22 -2.59 -0.45
CA VAL A 67 -11.07 -3.73 -0.80
C VAL A 67 -10.53 -4.96 -0.08
N VAL A 68 -11.41 -5.72 0.56
CA VAL A 68 -11.07 -7.02 1.15
C VAL A 68 -11.23 -8.10 0.09
N TRP A 69 -10.19 -8.89 -0.12
CA TRP A 69 -10.16 -9.99 -1.08
C TRP A 69 -9.33 -11.16 -0.56
N ASP A 70 -9.89 -12.37 -0.52
CA ASP A 70 -9.24 -13.56 0.09
C ASP A 70 -8.67 -13.27 1.50
N ASP A 71 -9.46 -12.62 2.36
CA ASP A 71 -9.07 -12.17 3.72
C ASP A 71 -7.91 -11.16 3.77
N MET A 72 -7.54 -10.58 2.62
CA MET A 72 -6.51 -9.53 2.52
C MET A 72 -7.12 -8.16 2.26
N TYR A 73 -6.65 -7.15 2.96
CA TYR A 73 -6.95 -5.75 2.67
C TYR A 73 -6.00 -5.25 1.59
N LEU A 74 -6.56 -4.83 0.46
CA LEU A 74 -5.83 -4.24 -0.65
C LEU A 74 -6.21 -2.77 -0.75
N ARG A 75 -5.25 -1.86 -0.62
CA ARG A 75 -5.52 -0.43 -0.76
C ARG A 75 -5.98 -0.14 -2.18
N ILE A 76 -7.09 0.58 -2.33
CA ILE A 76 -7.58 1.06 -3.62
C ILE A 76 -6.66 2.20 -4.07
N THR A 77 -6.00 2.02 -5.21
CA THR A 77 -5.02 2.97 -5.75
C THR A 77 -5.63 3.87 -6.81
N ASP A 78 -6.59 3.35 -7.56
CA ASP A 78 -7.34 4.07 -8.57
C ASP A 78 -8.70 3.40 -8.82
N TYR A 79 -9.57 4.12 -9.54
CA TYR A 79 -10.76 3.54 -10.14
C TYR A 79 -11.06 4.25 -11.46
N HIS A 80 -11.72 3.54 -12.37
CA HIS A 80 -12.08 4.04 -13.68
C HIS A 80 -13.53 3.70 -14.02
N ILE A 81 -14.30 4.73 -14.36
CA ILE A 81 -15.70 4.62 -14.79
C ILE A 81 -15.74 4.49 -16.32
N ALA A 82 -16.04 3.30 -16.81
CA ALA A 82 -16.37 3.08 -18.22
C ALA A 82 -17.89 3.12 -18.45
N LYS A 83 -18.32 3.69 -19.58
CA LYS A 83 -19.74 3.78 -19.97
C LYS A 83 -20.29 2.46 -20.54
N ASP A 84 -19.53 1.85 -21.44
CA ASP A 84 -19.94 0.65 -22.21
C ASP A 84 -19.00 -0.55 -21.96
N ALA A 85 -18.27 -0.53 -20.85
CA ALA A 85 -17.37 -1.60 -20.43
C ALA A 85 -17.40 -1.74 -18.90
N PRO A 86 -16.90 -2.84 -18.32
CA PRO A 86 -16.77 -2.94 -16.87
C PRO A 86 -15.94 -1.79 -16.30
N HIS A 87 -16.40 -1.24 -15.17
CA HIS A 87 -15.61 -0.36 -14.33
C HIS A 87 -14.41 -1.12 -13.76
N THR A 88 -13.36 -0.38 -13.41
CA THR A 88 -12.14 -0.94 -12.86
C THR A 88 -11.83 -0.31 -11.52
N ILE A 89 -11.42 -1.12 -10.54
CA ILE A 89 -10.87 -0.70 -9.25
C ILE A 89 -9.46 -1.26 -9.17
N GLY A 90 -8.43 -0.43 -9.30
CA GLY A 90 -7.05 -0.84 -9.06
C GLY A 90 -6.78 -0.92 -7.58
N CYS A 91 -6.12 -2.00 -7.14
CA CYS A 91 -5.82 -2.21 -5.73
C CYS A 91 -4.51 -2.97 -5.52
N SER A 92 -3.85 -2.69 -4.39
CA SER A 92 -2.54 -3.24 -4.08
C SER A 92 -2.22 -3.17 -2.59
N GLN A 93 -1.45 -4.13 -2.08
CA GLN A 93 -0.77 -4.00 -0.79
C GLN A 93 0.52 -3.18 -0.90
N GLY A 94 1.15 -3.17 -2.08
CA GLY A 94 2.40 -2.45 -2.33
C GLY A 94 2.21 -1.23 -3.21
N GLY A 95 2.94 -0.15 -2.95
CA GLY A 95 2.90 1.04 -3.80
C GLY A 95 4.17 1.86 -3.71
N PRO A 96 4.37 2.82 -4.64
CA PRO A 96 5.48 3.77 -4.61
C PRO A 96 5.25 4.82 -3.51
N PHE A 97 5.09 4.35 -2.27
CA PHE A 97 4.75 5.18 -1.12
C PHE A 97 6.00 5.75 -0.44
N GLY A 98 7.19 5.22 -0.75
CA GLY A 98 8.44 5.67 -0.17
C GLY A 98 9.46 6.13 -1.20
N TYR A 99 10.45 6.86 -0.70
CA TYR A 99 11.66 7.19 -1.43
C TYR A 99 12.84 7.27 -0.46
N ALA A 100 14.04 7.18 -1.00
CA ALA A 100 15.29 7.45 -0.30
C ALA A 100 16.24 8.21 -1.23
N GLU A 101 17.24 8.87 -0.65
CA GLU A 101 18.42 9.33 -1.36
C GLU A 101 19.59 8.42 -0.98
N ILE A 102 20.20 7.76 -1.96
CA ILE A 102 21.33 6.85 -1.77
C ILE A 102 22.51 7.40 -2.56
N ASP A 103 23.59 7.75 -1.87
CA ASP A 103 24.80 8.35 -2.45
C ASP A 103 24.49 9.57 -3.34
N GLY A 104 23.58 10.43 -2.88
CA GLY A 104 23.16 11.65 -3.58
C GLY A 104 22.14 11.42 -4.70
N LYS A 105 21.62 10.19 -4.88
CA LYS A 105 20.66 9.87 -5.95
C LYS A 105 19.28 9.52 -5.38
N PRO A 106 18.21 10.15 -5.87
CA PRO A 106 16.86 9.79 -5.46
C PRO A 106 16.48 8.40 -6.02
N VAL A 107 15.90 7.56 -5.16
CA VAL A 107 15.44 6.21 -5.45
C VAL A 107 13.99 6.09 -4.98
N ALA A 108 13.10 5.70 -5.89
CA ALA A 108 11.71 5.37 -5.55
C ALA A 108 11.64 3.97 -4.91
N LEU A 109 10.89 3.84 -3.82
CA LEU A 109 10.76 2.60 -3.07
C LEU A 109 9.33 2.07 -3.15
N ILE A 110 9.20 0.78 -3.44
CA ILE A 110 7.92 0.07 -3.32
C ILE A 110 7.82 -0.47 -1.90
N VAL A 111 6.93 0.12 -1.12
CA VAL A 111 6.71 -0.25 0.29
C VAL A 111 5.43 -1.07 0.38
N VAL A 112 5.44 -2.16 1.15
CA VAL A 112 4.31 -3.10 1.26
C VAL A 112 3.58 -2.89 2.57
N GLU A 113 2.35 -2.38 2.49
CA GLU A 113 1.44 -2.24 3.63
C GLU A 113 1.04 -3.62 4.19
N PRO A 114 1.02 -3.82 5.52
CA PRO A 114 0.52 -5.05 6.12
C PRO A 114 -0.99 -5.23 5.87
N SER A 115 -1.46 -6.46 6.06
CA SER A 115 -2.89 -6.79 6.00
C SER A 115 -3.30 -7.57 7.25
N PRO A 116 -4.27 -7.08 8.06
CA PRO A 116 -4.94 -5.78 7.92
C PRO A 116 -3.98 -4.58 8.01
N PRO A 117 -4.37 -3.40 7.48
CA PRO A 117 -3.53 -2.22 7.52
C PRO A 117 -3.36 -1.73 8.96
N SER A 118 -2.13 -1.39 9.36
CA SER A 118 -1.79 -0.72 10.64
C SER A 118 -1.18 0.65 10.40
N ALA A 119 -1.08 1.50 11.43
CA ALA A 119 -0.76 2.91 11.24
C ALA A 119 0.59 3.07 10.52
N ALA A 120 0.69 4.02 9.58
CA ALA A 120 1.89 4.16 8.77
C ALA A 120 3.16 4.32 9.63
N LEU A 121 3.05 4.98 10.78
CA LEU A 121 4.16 5.14 11.73
C LEU A 121 4.71 3.80 12.26
N ASP A 122 3.87 2.76 12.33
CA ASP A 122 4.21 1.47 12.93
C ASP A 122 5.01 0.57 11.97
N TRP A 123 4.73 0.64 10.67
CA TRP A 123 5.28 -0.31 9.69
C TRP A 123 6.13 0.35 8.60
N PHE A 124 5.86 1.61 8.25
CA PHE A 124 6.50 2.26 7.12
C PHE A 124 8.02 2.41 7.29
N PRO A 125 8.56 2.79 8.46
CA PRO A 125 10.01 2.85 8.66
C PRO A 125 10.70 1.50 8.42
N VAL A 126 10.11 0.41 8.94
CA VAL A 126 10.63 -0.96 8.80
C VAL A 126 10.60 -1.41 7.34
N GLU A 127 9.49 -1.20 6.63
CA GLU A 127 9.36 -1.62 5.23
C GLU A 127 10.19 -0.75 4.28
N ARG A 128 10.35 0.54 4.59
CA ARG A 128 11.28 1.44 3.88
C ARG A 128 12.72 0.94 4.04
N ALA A 129 13.15 0.65 5.27
CA ALA A 129 14.47 0.08 5.54
C ALA A 129 14.67 -1.25 4.82
N ARG A 130 13.70 -2.17 4.87
CA ARG A 130 13.74 -3.44 4.12
C ARG A 130 13.93 -3.23 2.62
N THR A 131 13.18 -2.31 2.03
CA THR A 131 13.28 -2.03 0.57
C THR A 131 14.65 -1.45 0.20
N ILE A 132 15.23 -0.62 1.07
CA ILE A 132 16.60 -0.09 0.89
C ILE A 132 17.63 -1.24 1.01
N ARG A 133 17.48 -2.14 1.99
CA ARG A 133 18.36 -3.32 2.10
C ARG A 133 18.28 -4.21 0.86
N ASP A 134 17.08 -4.46 0.35
CA ASP A 134 16.89 -5.23 -0.89
C ASP A 134 17.57 -4.54 -2.10
N TYR A 135 17.62 -3.20 -2.12
CA TYR A 135 18.31 -2.44 -3.16
C TYR A 135 19.83 -2.51 -3.03
N LEU A 136 20.38 -2.38 -1.81
CA LEU A 136 21.82 -2.37 -1.54
C LEU A 136 22.44 -3.79 -1.51
N GLY A 137 21.65 -4.80 -1.16
CA GLY A 137 22.06 -6.20 -1.04
C GLY A 137 22.78 -6.53 0.27
N GLU A 138 23.87 -5.83 0.58
CA GLU A 138 24.73 -6.07 1.75
C GLU A 138 25.07 -4.75 2.48
N PRO A 139 25.46 -4.81 3.77
CA PRO A 139 25.95 -3.63 4.49
C PRO A 139 27.19 -3.02 3.83
N GLY A 140 27.31 -1.69 3.86
CA GLY A 140 28.46 -0.96 3.31
C GLY A 140 28.44 0.53 3.64
N ASP A 141 29.46 1.26 3.18
CA ASP A 141 29.65 2.70 3.44
C ASP A 141 28.80 3.60 2.52
N HIS A 142 27.50 3.31 2.44
CA HIS A 142 26.53 4.12 1.66
C HIS A 142 25.95 5.24 2.52
N LEU A 143 25.88 6.45 1.94
CA LEU A 143 25.10 7.52 2.58
C LEU A 143 23.63 7.37 2.18
N VAL A 144 22.82 6.89 3.11
CA VAL A 144 21.37 6.73 2.93
C VAL A 144 20.65 7.82 3.71
N MET A 145 19.79 8.56 3.03
CA MET A 145 18.89 9.54 3.63
C MET A 145 17.43 9.22 3.28
N VAL A 146 16.53 9.42 4.24
CA VAL A 146 15.09 9.16 4.11
C VAL A 146 14.29 10.37 4.62
N PRO A 147 12.99 10.49 4.25
CA PRO A 147 12.12 11.52 4.82
C PRO A 147 12.11 11.45 6.34
N ASP A 148 12.23 12.61 6.97
CA ASP A 148 11.96 12.77 8.40
C ASP A 148 10.45 12.67 8.64
N ASP A 149 10.01 11.59 9.29
CA ASP A 149 8.60 11.35 9.60
C ASP A 149 8.06 12.41 10.60
N SER A 150 8.93 13.13 11.31
CA SER A 150 8.57 14.22 12.23
C SER A 150 8.59 15.62 11.59
N ASN A 151 9.27 15.79 10.45
CA ASN A 151 9.39 17.08 9.76
C ASN A 151 9.33 16.90 8.23
N PRO A 152 8.12 16.87 7.66
CA PRO A 152 7.90 16.67 6.24
C PRO A 152 8.63 17.74 5.40
N GLY A 153 9.64 17.31 4.64
CA GLY A 153 10.48 18.19 3.81
C GLY A 153 11.97 18.13 4.13
N HIS A 154 12.34 17.47 5.23
CA HIS A 154 13.73 17.23 5.60
C HIS A 154 14.12 15.77 5.39
N LEU A 155 15.39 15.56 5.03
CA LEU A 155 15.99 14.24 4.96
C LEU A 155 16.90 14.02 6.17
N VAL A 156 16.85 12.81 6.72
CA VAL A 156 17.69 12.37 7.84
C VAL A 156 18.46 11.12 7.45
N THR A 157 19.65 10.96 8.03
CA THR A 157 20.45 9.75 7.85
C THR A 157 19.70 8.54 8.38
N CYS A 158 19.72 7.45 7.60
CA CYS A 158 19.11 6.18 7.97
C CYS A 158 20.17 5.08 7.87
N ASP A 159 20.34 4.29 8.92
CA ASP A 159 20.99 2.99 8.83
C ASP A 159 19.90 1.94 8.61
N PRO A 160 19.74 1.38 7.39
CA PRO A 160 18.67 0.44 7.12
C PRO A 160 18.94 -0.94 7.76
N TRP A 161 20.12 -1.18 8.35
CA TRP A 161 20.43 -2.38 9.14
C TRP A 161 20.36 -2.16 10.66
N ALA A 162 19.91 -0.98 11.10
CA ALA A 162 19.76 -0.70 12.53
C ALA A 162 18.85 -1.75 13.22
N PRO A 163 19.16 -2.18 14.46
CA PRO A 163 18.47 -3.30 15.11
C PRO A 163 16.94 -3.19 15.17
N GLU A 164 16.41 -1.97 15.29
CA GLU A 164 14.98 -1.66 15.29
C GLU A 164 14.27 -2.03 13.97
N PHE A 165 14.98 -2.14 12.85
CA PHE A 165 14.43 -2.52 11.55
C PHE A 165 14.69 -3.97 11.16
N VAL A 166 15.44 -4.71 12.00
CA VAL A 166 15.92 -6.07 11.70
C VAL A 166 15.42 -7.09 12.73
N ARG A 167 15.05 -6.66 13.94
CA ARG A 167 14.41 -7.56 14.91
C ARG A 167 12.99 -7.88 14.47
N GLU A 168 12.76 -9.15 14.11
CA GLU A 168 11.41 -9.70 13.94
C GLU A 168 10.69 -9.68 15.30
N GLY A 169 9.55 -8.98 15.39
CA GLY A 169 8.63 -9.10 16.52
C GLY A 169 8.06 -7.78 17.02
N ALA A 170 7.02 -7.29 16.34
CA ALA A 170 5.81 -6.76 16.96
C ALA A 170 4.62 -7.28 16.14
#